data_AF-A0A0B7BW19-F1
#
_entry.id   AF-A0A0B7BW19-F1
#
_cell.length_a   1.000
_cell.length_b   1.000
_cell.length_c   1.000
_cell.angle_alpha   90.00
_cell.angle_beta   90.00
_cell.angle_gamma   90.00
#
_symmetry.space_group_name_H-M   'P 1'
#
loop_
_entity.id
_entity.type
_entity.pdbx_description
1 polymer ?
#
loop_
_entity_poly.entity_id
_entity_poly.type
_entity_poly.pdbx_seq_one_letter_code
_entity_poly.pdbx_strand_id
1 'polypeptide(L)' 'LVTLQDSVLAFHKHGMQGRSFRANEITQEICDKTRIFRLLGSDRVICIESRPTAEPTAESNLYVLAGHENS' A
#
# COMPACT_ATOMS: atom_id res chain seq x y z
N LEU A 1 1.66 -4.63 7.98
CA LEU A 1 0.66 -3.67 8.50
C LEU A 1 1.41 -2.39 8.83
N VAL A 2 0.91 -1.23 8.43
CA VAL A 2 1.50 0.08 8.78
C VAL A 2 0.43 0.90 9.48
N THR A 3 0.74 1.42 10.65
CA THR A 3 -0.19 2.24 11.45
C THR A 3 0.02 3.71 11.10
N LEU A 4 -1.06 4.39 10.75
CA LEU A 4 -1.13 5.83 10.57
C LEU A 4 -1.86 6.45 11.78
N GLN A 5 -1.98 7.78 11.82
CA GLN A 5 -2.57 8.50 12.95
C GLN A 5 -4.01 8.04 13.28
N ASP A 6 -4.88 7.95 12.28
CA ASP A 6 -6.31 7.61 12.45
C ASP A 6 -6.74 6.37 11.63
N SER A 7 -5.79 5.66 11.03
CA SER A 7 -6.07 4.53 10.14
C SER A 7 -4.91 3.53 10.13
N VAL A 8 -5.16 2.39 9.50
CA VAL A 8 -4.15 1.35 9.28
C VAL A 8 -4.11 0.95 7.81
N LEU A 9 -2.91 0.70 7.29
CA LEU A 9 -2.69 0.12 5.97
C LEU A 9 -2.30 -1.36 6.12
N ALA A 10 -3.13 -2.23 5.54
CA ALA A 10 -2.85 -3.65 5.38
C ALA A 10 -2.38 -3.91 3.94
N PHE A 11 -1.35 -4.74 3.79
CA PHE A 11 -0.77 -5.09 2.50
C PHE A 11 -0.98 -6.57 2.26
N HIS A 12 -1.32 -6.94 1.02
CA HIS A 12 -1.46 -8.32 0.59
C HIS A 12 -0.85 -8.49 -0.80
N LYS A 13 -0.79 -9.73 -1.28
CA LYS A 13 -0.10 -10.06 -2.55
C LYS A 13 -0.53 -9.16 -3.71
N HIS A 14 -1.80 -8.79 -3.79
CA HIS A 14 -2.38 -8.08 -4.95
C HIS A 14 -2.75 -6.63 -4.64
N GLY A 15 -2.17 -6.06 -3.59
CA GLY A 15 -2.32 -4.64 -3.30
C GLY A 15 -2.37 -4.33 -1.81
N MET A 16 -3.22 -3.39 -1.43
CA MET A 16 -3.29 -2.86 -0.09
C MET A 16 -4.66 -2.25 0.21
N GLN A 17 -5.02 -2.21 1.48
CA GLN A 17 -6.24 -1.58 1.96
C GLN A 17 -5.93 -0.72 3.18
N GLY A 18 -6.33 0.55 3.13
CA GLY A 18 -6.38 1.47 4.24
C GLY A 18 -7.74 1.44 4.93
N ARG A 19 -7.76 1.41 6.26
CA ARG A 19 -9.00 1.40 7.04
C ARG A 19 -8.93 2.35 8.22
N SER A 20 -9.91 3.24 8.34
CA SER A 20 -10.06 4.17 9.46
C SER A 20 -10.38 3.44 10.76
N PHE A 21 -9.76 3.83 11.87
CA PHE A 21 -10.09 3.31 13.21
C PHE A 21 -11.45 3.80 13.71
N ARG A 22 -11.87 5.01 13.31
CA ARG A 22 -13.06 5.67 13.83
C ARG A 22 -14.34 5.23 13.11
N ALA A 23 -14.30 5.23 11.78
CA ALA A 23 -15.48 5.00 10.96
C ALA A 23 -15.55 3.56 10.41
N ASN A 24 -14.50 2.75 10.62
CA ASN A 24 -14.34 1.44 9.96
C ASN A 24 -14.44 1.53 8.41
N GLU A 25 -14.21 2.71 7.85
CA GLU A 25 -14.28 3.02 6.43
C GLU A 25 -12.98 2.60 5.73
N ILE A 26 -13.10 2.10 4.51
CA ILE A 26 -11.94 1.87 3.63
C ILE A 26 -11.51 3.24 3.09
N THR A 27 -10.38 3.75 3.57
CA THR A 27 -9.89 5.08 3.18
C THR A 27 -9.06 5.04 1.91
N GLN A 28 -8.44 3.90 1.61
CA GLN A 28 -7.57 3.69 0.44
C GLN A 28 -7.64 2.22 0.01
N GLU A 29 -7.58 1.95 -1.29
CA GLU A 29 -7.51 0.59 -1.81
C GLU A 29 -6.67 0.54 -3.08
N ILE A 30 -5.76 -0.43 -3.15
CA ILE A 30 -5.15 -0.89 -4.39
C ILE A 30 -5.48 -2.37 -4.50
N CYS A 31 -6.07 -2.78 -5.62
CA CYS A 31 -6.35 -4.18 -5.92
C CYS A 31 -6.07 -4.44 -7.39
N ASP A 32 -4.95 -5.09 -7.67
CA ASP A 32 -4.56 -5.49 -9.03
C ASP A 32 -3.98 -6.91 -9.01
N LYS A 33 -4.75 -7.86 -9.52
CA LYS A 33 -4.37 -9.28 -9.59
C LYS A 33 -3.27 -9.56 -10.60
N THR A 34 -3.07 -8.66 -11.57
CA THR A 34 -2.00 -8.78 -12.57
C THR A 34 -0.64 -8.44 -11.98
N ARG A 35 -0.60 -7.91 -10.75
CA ARG A 35 0.62 -7.50 -10.07
C ARG A 35 0.76 -8.11 -8.69
N ILE A 36 2.01 -8.26 -8.27
CA ILE A 36 2.43 -8.60 -6.91
C ILE A 36 2.96 -7.34 -6.26
N PHE A 37 2.42 -6.97 -5.10
CA PHE A 37 2.85 -5.80 -4.33
C PHE A 37 3.66 -6.22 -3.11
N ARG A 38 4.69 -5.43 -2.78
CA ARG A 38 5.51 -5.64 -1.59
C ARG A 38 5.88 -4.32 -0.92
N LEU A 39 5.75 -4.27 0.41
CA LEU A 39 6.21 -3.15 1.22
C LEU A 39 7.75 -3.16 1.28
N LEU A 40 8.35 -2.02 0.93
CA LEU A 40 9.81 -1.82 0.99
C LEU A 40 10.24 -1.13 2.29
N GLY A 41 9.43 -0.18 2.78
CA GLY A 41 9.73 0.58 3.99
C GLY A 41 8.58 1.50 4.37
N SER A 42 8.53 1.91 5.64
CA SER A 42 7.43 2.71 6.19
C SER A 42 7.85 3.67 7.32
N ASP A 43 9.15 3.97 7.45
CA ASP A 43 9.66 4.78 8.58
C ASP A 43 9.24 6.26 8.47
N ARG A 44 9.63 6.92 7.37
CA ARG A 44 9.22 8.31 7.07
C ARG A 44 8.21 8.38 5.93
N VAL A 45 8.33 7.45 4.99
CA VAL A 45 7.56 7.37 3.76
C VAL A 45 7.22 5.92 3.54
N ILE A 46 5.99 5.67 3.10
CA ILE A 46 5.55 4.33 2.76
C ILE A 46 5.89 4.08 1.30
N CYS A 47 6.84 3.18 1.08
CA CYS A 47 7.29 2.79 -0.25
C CYS A 47 6.84 1.36 -0.54
N ILE A 48 6.17 1.16 -1.67
CA ILE A 48 5.81 -0.16 -2.18
C ILE A 48 6.40 -0.39 -3.56
N GLU A 49 6.77 -1.62 -3.85
CA GLU A 49 7.04 -2.04 -5.22
C GLU A 49 5.90 -2.88 -5.78
N SER A 50 5.75 -2.90 -7.10
CA SER A 50 4.96 -3.91 -7.81
C SER A 50 5.74 -4.57 -8.94
N ARG A 51 5.49 -5.87 -9.15
CA ARG A 51 5.96 -6.65 -10.32
C ARG A 51 4.78 -7.36 -10.99
N PRO A 52 4.82 -7.64 -12.30
CA PRO A 52 3.83 -8.48 -12.95
C PRO A 52 3.75 -9.86 -12.28
N THR A 53 2.54 -10.35 -12.03
CA THR A 53 2.30 -11.70 -11.49
C THR A 53 2.81 -12.77 -12.46
N ALA A 54 2.67 -12.54 -13.76
CA ALA A 54 3.07 -13.48 -14.82
C ALA A 54 4.60 -13.54 -15.01
N GLU A 55 5.33 -12.49 -14.65
CA GLU A 55 6.78 -12.41 -14.79
C GLU A 55 7.41 -11.75 -13.54
N PRO A 56 7.61 -12.52 -12.46
CA PRO A 56 8.11 -11.99 -11.18
C PRO A 56 9.55 -11.48 -11.22
N THR A 57 10.29 -11.74 -12.30
CA THR A 57 11.66 -11.28 -12.54
C THR A 57 11.72 -9.99 -13.35
N ALA A 58 10.59 -9.51 -13.87
CA ALA A 58 10.54 -8.25 -14.61
C ALA A 58 10.89 -7.05 -13.71
N GLU A 59 11.12 -5.91 -14.37
CA GLU A 59 11.38 -4.66 -13.67
C GLU A 59 10.24 -4.28 -12.71
N SER A 60 10.61 -3.59 -11.65
CA SER A 60 9.70 -3.22 -10.57
C SER A 60 9.24 -1.79 -10.73
N ASN A 61 7.94 -1.56 -10.54
CA ASN A 61 7.42 -0.21 -10.38
C ASN A 61 7.50 0.19 -8.92
N LEU A 62 7.98 1.39 -8.62
CA LEU A 62 8.05 1.95 -7.28
C LEU A 62 6.92 2.95 -7.07
N TYR A 63 6.24 2.88 -5.93
CA TYR A 63 5.21 3.83 -5.53
C TYR A 63 5.54 4.38 -4.14
N VAL A 64 5.31 5.67 -3.99
CA VAL A 64 5.43 6.41 -2.74
C VAL A 64 4.04 6.84 -2.33
N LEU A 65 3.57 6.35 -1.18
CA LEU A 65 2.31 6.83 -0.61
C LEU A 65 2.59 8.01 0.28
N ALA A 66 2.23 9.20 -0.20
CA ALA A 66 2.19 10.41 0.60
C ALA A 66 0.85 10.47 1.35
N GLY A 67 0.90 10.80 2.64
CA GLY A 67 -0.31 11.14 3.40
C GLY A 67 -0.85 12.51 2.99
N HIS A 68 -2.15 12.73 3.15
CA HIS A 68 -2.70 14.09 3.22
C HIS A 68 -2.55 14.52 4.69
N GLU A 69 -1.59 15.40 4.99
CA GLU A 69 -1.62 16.12 6.26
C GLU A 69 -2.78 17.12 6.14
N ASN A 70 -3.94 16.79 6.73
CA ASN A 70 -4.99 17.79 6.89
C ASN A 70 -4.46 18.80 7.91
N SER A 71 -4.01 19.95 7.41
CA SER A 71 -3.65 21.15 8.18
C SER A 71 -4.83 21.71 8.97
#